data_AF-A0A2N8MAN7-F1
#
_entry.id   AF-A0A2N8MAN7-F1
#
_cell.length_a   1.000
_cell.length_b   1.000
_cell.length_c   1.000
_cell.angle_alpha   90.00
_cell.angle_beta   90.00
_cell.angle_gamma   90.00
#
_symmetry.space_group_name_H-M   'P 1'
#
loop_
_entity.id
_entity.type
_entity.pdbx_description
1 polymer ?
#
loop_
_entity_poly.entity_id
_entity_poly.type
_entity_poly.pdbx_seq_one_letter_code
_entity_poly.pdbx_strand_id
1 'polypeptide(L)'
;MRKRVVKKRKGKPEWLPWYRARNYKGDMTETEKHQLDAFRAQPMHPATRREDLPEEVRDYIIGIELELYDYKQQDAVGQAFFYSLIGAGLLALQYTGCLTATPWRYAFDVLILVSPWFLYRYRWKKNAEEFLPSEKGVPNPTDEAIRKEWEIIYVGAMRQQQRDAASS
;
A
#
# COMPACT_ATOMS: atom_id res chain seq x y z
N MET A 1 -12.14 -48.11 -14.61
CA MET A 1 -12.95 -46.97 -14.13
C MET A 1 -12.04 -45.85 -13.64
N ARG A 2 -11.89 -44.73 -14.37
CA ARG A 2 -11.10 -43.55 -13.93
C ARG A 2 -12.02 -42.56 -13.22
N LYS A 3 -11.79 -42.33 -11.92
CA LYS A 3 -12.52 -41.33 -11.12
C LYS A 3 -12.21 -39.94 -11.67
N ARG A 4 -13.22 -39.24 -12.22
CA ARG A 4 -13.10 -37.82 -12.57
C ARG A 4 -13.05 -37.02 -11.28
N VAL A 5 -11.89 -36.46 -10.97
CA VAL A 5 -11.74 -35.44 -9.93
C VAL A 5 -12.46 -34.19 -10.41
N VAL A 6 -13.65 -33.94 -9.87
CA VAL A 6 -14.40 -32.71 -10.12
C VAL A 6 -13.63 -31.57 -9.47
N LYS A 7 -12.91 -30.81 -10.29
CA LYS A 7 -12.23 -29.57 -9.89
C LYS A 7 -13.31 -28.61 -9.40
N LYS A 8 -13.41 -28.39 -8.08
CA LYS A 8 -14.27 -27.35 -7.49
C LYS A 8 -13.94 -26.04 -8.20
N ARG A 9 -14.92 -25.46 -8.90
CA ARG A 9 -14.82 -24.09 -9.43
C ARG A 9 -14.54 -23.19 -8.23
N LYS A 10 -13.42 -22.45 -8.26
CA LYS A 10 -13.16 -21.41 -7.28
C LYS A 10 -14.32 -20.42 -7.38
N GLY A 11 -15.14 -20.35 -6.33
CA GLY A 11 -16.20 -19.35 -6.24
C GLY A 11 -15.61 -17.96 -6.43
N LYS A 12 -16.39 -17.06 -7.02
CA LYS A 12 -16.03 -15.64 -7.07
C LYS A 12 -15.68 -15.20 -5.63
N PRO A 13 -14.57 -14.47 -5.41
CA PRO A 13 -14.26 -13.97 -4.08
C PRO A 13 -15.44 -13.13 -3.60
N GLU A 14 -16.04 -13.54 -2.50
CA GLU A 14 -17.07 -12.76 -1.82
C GLU A 14 -16.42 -11.47 -1.34
N TRP A 15 -17.03 -10.33 -1.66
CA TRP A 15 -16.51 -9.03 -1.28
C TRP A 15 -16.74 -8.87 0.23
N LEU A 16 -15.66 -9.03 0.99
CA LEU A 16 -15.67 -9.00 2.44
C LEU A 16 -14.86 -7.80 2.90
N PRO A 17 -15.33 -7.06 3.94
CA PRO A 17 -14.57 -6.00 4.59
C PRO A 17 -13.14 -6.41 4.90
N TRP A 18 -12.20 -5.49 4.79
CA TRP A 18 -10.78 -5.77 5.01
C TRP A 18 -10.45 -6.36 6.39
N TYR A 19 -11.22 -6.01 7.42
CA TYR A 19 -11.09 -6.55 8.79
C TYR A 19 -11.75 -7.92 8.97
N ARG A 20 -12.56 -8.38 8.00
CA ARG A 20 -13.15 -9.72 7.90
C ARG A 20 -12.42 -10.62 6.89
N ALA A 21 -11.50 -10.07 6.11
CA ALA A 21 -10.74 -10.83 5.14
C ALA A 21 -9.84 -11.88 5.83
N ARG A 22 -9.73 -13.07 5.24
CA ARG A 22 -8.98 -14.21 5.83
C ARG A 22 -7.47 -13.93 6.00
N ASN A 23 -6.95 -12.93 5.29
CA ASN A 23 -5.57 -12.46 5.36
C ASN A 23 -5.36 -11.32 6.38
N TYR A 24 -6.41 -10.89 7.09
CA TYR A 24 -6.30 -9.86 8.11
C TYR A 24 -5.52 -10.37 9.33
N LYS A 25 -4.43 -9.67 9.69
CA LYS A 25 -3.54 -10.01 10.82
C LYS A 25 -3.62 -9.00 11.98
N GLY A 26 -4.63 -8.13 12.01
CA GLY A 26 -4.74 -7.10 13.05
C GLY A 26 -5.51 -7.56 14.29
N ASP A 27 -5.21 -6.93 15.42
CA ASP A 27 -5.79 -7.21 16.74
C ASP A 27 -7.15 -6.52 16.94
N MET A 28 -8.12 -6.79 16.06
CA MET A 28 -9.51 -6.35 16.28
C MET A 28 -10.33 -7.44 16.95
N THR A 29 -11.05 -7.07 18.01
CA THR A 29 -12.00 -7.95 18.68
C THR A 29 -13.25 -8.15 17.81
N GLU A 30 -14.02 -9.22 18.06
CA GLU A 30 -15.27 -9.44 17.34
C GLU A 30 -16.29 -8.31 17.57
N THR A 31 -16.32 -7.73 18.77
CA THR A 31 -17.19 -6.59 19.10
C THR A 31 -16.85 -5.35 18.28
N GLU A 32 -15.57 -5.05 18.09
CA GLU A 32 -15.11 -3.94 17.24
C GLU A 32 -15.50 -4.18 15.77
N LYS A 33 -15.39 -5.42 15.28
CA LYS A 33 -15.80 -5.77 13.91
C LYS A 33 -17.30 -5.57 13.70
N HIS A 34 -18.13 -5.97 14.67
CA HIS A 34 -19.58 -5.76 14.61
C HIS A 34 -19.96 -4.28 14.64
N GLN A 35 -19.22 -3.46 15.39
CA GLN A 35 -19.45 -2.02 15.43
C GLN A 35 -19.05 -1.33 14.12
N LEU A 36 -17.97 -1.79 13.48
CA LEU A 36 -17.62 -1.39 12.13
C LEU A 36 -18.69 -1.77 11.10
N ASP A 37 -19.25 -2.98 11.20
CA ASP A 37 -20.35 -3.38 10.32
C ASP A 37 -21.59 -2.49 10.54
N ALA A 38 -21.89 -2.14 11.80
CA ALA A 38 -22.97 -1.22 12.14
C ALA A 38 -22.70 0.21 11.65
N PHE A 39 -21.45 0.68 11.75
CA PHE A 39 -21.00 1.97 11.22
C PHE A 39 -21.20 2.02 9.70
N ARG A 40 -20.80 0.96 8.97
CA ARG A 40 -21.00 0.81 7.51
C ARG A 40 -22.47 0.76 7.09
N ALA A 41 -23.35 0.22 7.94
CA ALA A 41 -24.78 0.10 7.64
C ALA A 41 -25.56 1.42 7.81
N GLN A 42 -24.90 2.49 8.28
CA GLN A 42 -25.56 3.79 8.45
C GLN A 42 -25.92 4.41 7.09
N PRO A 43 -27.14 4.97 6.93
CA PRO A 43 -27.59 5.54 5.66
C PRO A 43 -26.80 6.79 5.26
N MET A 44 -26.16 7.46 6.23
CA MET A 44 -25.34 8.65 6.03
C MET A 44 -23.93 8.37 6.57
N HIS A 45 -23.19 7.52 5.85
CA HIS A 45 -21.82 7.22 6.21
C HIS A 45 -20.92 8.45 5.95
N PRO A 46 -19.99 8.82 6.87
CA PRO A 46 -19.07 9.96 6.67
C PRO A 46 -18.15 9.78 5.46
N ALA A 47 -17.87 8.53 5.09
CA ALA A 47 -17.32 8.18 3.79
C ALA A 47 -18.42 8.09 2.72
N THR A 48 -19.21 9.15 2.61
CA THR A 48 -20.14 9.36 1.50
C THR A 48 -19.30 9.35 0.21
N ARG A 49 -19.87 8.95 -0.93
CA ARG A 49 -19.07 8.78 -2.16
C ARG A 49 -18.37 10.10 -2.46
N ARG A 50 -17.22 10.09 -3.15
CA ARG A 50 -16.52 11.35 -3.55
C ARG A 50 -17.46 12.39 -4.17
N GLU A 51 -18.54 11.92 -4.78
CA GLU A 51 -19.64 12.66 -5.40
C GLU A 51 -20.48 13.48 -4.40
N ASP A 52 -20.60 13.01 -3.16
CA ASP A 52 -21.46 13.55 -2.10
C ASP A 52 -20.72 14.54 -1.19
N LEU A 53 -19.40 14.65 -1.30
CA LEU A 53 -18.61 15.65 -0.56
C LEU A 53 -18.74 17.04 -1.23
N PRO A 54 -18.73 18.13 -0.44
CA PRO A 54 -18.57 19.48 -0.98
C PRO A 54 -17.32 19.57 -1.85
N GLU A 55 -17.44 20.29 -2.97
CA GLU A 55 -16.39 20.39 -3.99
C GLU A 55 -15.04 20.83 -3.41
N GLU A 56 -15.05 21.79 -2.49
CA GLU A 56 -13.86 22.29 -1.78
C GLU A 56 -13.13 21.18 -1.01
N VAL A 57 -13.87 20.30 -0.32
CA VAL A 57 -13.31 19.20 0.45
C VAL A 57 -12.79 18.11 -0.47
N ARG A 58 -13.50 17.85 -1.56
CA ARG A 58 -13.08 16.89 -2.59
C ARG A 58 -11.76 17.31 -3.23
N ASP A 59 -11.65 18.58 -3.63
CA ASP A 59 -10.46 19.11 -4.29
C ASP A 59 -9.26 19.14 -3.34
N TYR A 60 -9.49 19.49 -2.07
CA TYR A 60 -8.46 19.43 -1.04
C TYR A 60 -7.93 18.00 -0.83
N ILE A 61 -8.83 17.02 -0.75
CA ILE A 61 -8.46 15.61 -0.60
C ILE A 61 -7.70 15.11 -1.83
N ILE A 62 -8.14 15.47 -3.04
CA ILE A 62 -7.44 15.12 -4.29
C ILE A 62 -6.03 15.74 -4.30
N GLY A 63 -5.91 17.00 -3.85
CA GLY A 63 -4.63 17.68 -3.72
C GLY A 63 -3.67 16.93 -2.79
N ILE A 64 -4.12 16.57 -1.58
CA ILE A 64 -3.31 15.80 -0.63
C ILE A 64 -2.91 14.44 -1.21
N GLU A 65 -3.82 13.75 -1.90
CA GLU A 65 -3.53 12.44 -2.49
C GLU A 65 -2.47 12.53 -3.60
N LEU A 66 -2.53 13.59 -4.41
CA LEU A 66 -1.51 13.88 -5.41
C LEU A 66 -0.17 14.22 -4.76
N GLU A 67 -0.16 15.07 -3.72
CA GLU A 67 1.05 15.40 -2.98
C GLU A 67 1.69 14.15 -2.33
N LEU A 68 0.87 13.28 -1.73
CA LEU A 68 1.33 12.03 -1.13
C LEU A 68 1.89 11.08 -2.19
N TYR A 69 1.24 11.00 -3.36
CA TYR A 69 1.71 10.22 -4.49
C TYR A 69 3.08 10.72 -4.96
N ASP A 70 3.19 12.03 -5.21
CA ASP A 70 4.43 12.67 -5.65
C ASP A 70 5.54 12.48 -4.61
N TYR A 71 5.23 12.60 -3.32
CA TYR A 71 6.20 12.37 -2.24
C TYR A 71 6.71 10.93 -2.22
N LYS A 72 5.82 9.92 -2.27
CA LYS A 72 6.21 8.50 -2.34
C LYS A 72 7.05 8.21 -3.59
N GLN A 73 6.75 8.89 -4.69
CA GLN A 73 7.45 8.74 -5.94
C GLN A 73 8.84 9.38 -5.89
N GLN A 74 8.95 10.60 -5.35
CA GLN A 74 10.20 11.31 -5.17
C GLN A 74 11.13 10.59 -4.20
N ASP A 75 10.63 10.02 -3.09
CA ASP A 75 11.45 9.21 -2.17
C ASP A 75 12.01 7.97 -2.88
N ALA A 76 11.19 7.27 -3.66
CA ALA A 76 11.63 6.10 -4.41
C ALA A 76 12.67 6.45 -5.49
N VAL A 77 12.50 7.58 -6.20
CA VAL A 77 13.49 8.09 -7.15
C VAL A 77 14.76 8.52 -6.44
N GLY A 78 14.65 9.27 -5.34
CA GLY A 78 15.77 9.81 -4.57
C GLY A 78 16.68 8.72 -4.03
N GLN A 79 16.09 7.67 -3.46
CA GLN A 79 16.85 6.49 -3.00
C GLN A 79 17.56 5.81 -4.17
N ALA A 80 16.87 5.60 -5.30
CA ALA A 80 17.50 4.98 -6.47
C ALA A 80 18.67 5.82 -7.01
N PHE A 81 18.49 7.14 -7.09
CA PHE A 81 19.52 8.08 -7.54
C PHE A 81 20.74 8.07 -6.60
N PHE A 82 20.52 8.08 -5.29
CA PHE A 82 21.58 8.07 -4.29
C PHE A 82 22.46 6.82 -4.40
N TYR A 83 21.86 5.63 -4.50
CA TYR A 83 22.62 4.39 -4.68
C TYR A 83 23.32 4.31 -6.04
N SER A 84 22.69 4.79 -7.12
CA SER A 84 23.35 4.88 -8.42
C SER A 84 24.54 5.84 -8.40
N LEU A 85 24.46 6.96 -7.68
CA LEU A 85 25.57 7.90 -7.50
C LEU A 85 26.76 7.24 -6.79
N ILE A 86 26.48 6.46 -5.73
CA ILE A 86 27.51 5.69 -5.02
C ILE A 86 28.18 4.69 -5.96
N GLY A 87 27.39 3.91 -6.71
CA GLY A 87 27.92 2.94 -7.67
C GLY A 87 28.79 3.59 -8.75
N ALA A 88 28.36 4.74 -9.28
CA ALA A 88 29.13 5.50 -10.25
C ALA A 88 30.43 6.06 -9.65
N GLY A 89 30.39 6.54 -8.41
CA GLY A 89 31.57 7.01 -7.69
C GLY A 89 32.60 5.91 -7.45
N LEU A 90 32.16 4.71 -7.07
CA LEU A 90 33.03 3.54 -6.90
C LEU A 90 33.69 3.14 -8.23
N LEU A 91 32.94 3.11 -9.34
CA LEU A 91 33.49 2.87 -10.67
C LEU A 91 34.54 3.90 -11.07
N ALA A 92 34.31 5.18 -10.78
CA ALA A 92 35.27 6.25 -11.06
C ALA A 92 36.56 6.12 -10.23
N LEU A 93 36.45 5.76 -8.95
CA LEU A 93 37.60 5.49 -8.09
C LEU A 93 38.39 4.24 -8.52
N GLN A 94 37.70 3.25 -9.07
CA GLN A 94 38.35 2.06 -9.60
C GLN A 94 39.02 2.32 -10.95
N TYR A 95 38.39 3.12 -11.82
CA TYR A 95 38.96 3.55 -13.10
C TYR A 95 40.23 4.39 -12.93
N THR A 96 40.25 5.28 -11.93
CA THR A 96 41.42 6.11 -11.60
C THR A 96 42.56 5.34 -10.93
N GLY A 97 42.38 4.04 -10.66
CA GLY A 97 43.41 3.16 -10.09
C GLY A 97 43.60 3.32 -8.58
N CYS A 98 42.74 4.09 -7.91
CA CYS A 98 42.78 4.28 -6.45
C CYS A 98 42.37 3.01 -5.69
N LEU A 99 41.50 2.18 -6.29
CA LEU A 99 41.06 0.88 -5.77
C LEU A 99 41.65 -0.26 -6.59
N THR A 100 41.91 -1.41 -5.95
CA THR A 100 42.34 -2.62 -6.67
C THR A 100 41.30 -3.02 -7.70
N ALA A 101 41.73 -2.99 -8.96
CA ALA A 101 40.93 -3.25 -10.16
C ALA A 101 40.80 -4.76 -10.40
N THR A 102 39.87 -5.41 -9.69
CA THR A 102 39.51 -6.81 -9.93
C THR A 102 38.23 -6.89 -10.75
N PRO A 103 38.10 -7.82 -11.72
CA PRO A 103 36.89 -8.00 -12.52
C PRO A 103 35.62 -8.16 -11.67
N TRP A 104 35.74 -8.81 -10.50
CA TRP A 104 34.65 -9.00 -9.55
C TRP A 104 34.12 -7.70 -8.92
N ARG A 105 34.98 -6.70 -8.72
CA ARG A 105 34.56 -5.41 -8.18
C ARG A 105 33.80 -4.57 -9.20
N TYR A 106 34.25 -4.56 -10.46
CA TYR A 106 33.48 -3.93 -11.54
C TYR A 106 32.08 -4.53 -11.67
N ALA A 107 31.97 -5.87 -11.57
CA ALA A 107 30.67 -6.54 -11.56
C ALA A 107 29.79 -6.11 -10.36
N PHE A 108 30.40 -5.94 -9.18
CA PHE A 108 29.70 -5.50 -7.97
C PHE A 108 29.25 -4.03 -8.05
N ASP A 109 30.08 -3.14 -8.57
CA ASP A 109 29.74 -1.72 -8.70
C ASP A 109 28.64 -1.50 -9.75
N VAL A 110 28.66 -2.26 -10.85
CA VAL A 110 27.57 -2.30 -11.83
C VAL A 110 26.28 -2.83 -11.18
N LEU A 111 26.37 -3.86 -10.32
CA LEU A 111 25.22 -4.35 -9.57
C LEU A 111 24.63 -3.29 -8.61
N ILE A 112 25.48 -2.55 -7.91
CA ILE A 112 25.04 -1.41 -7.06
C ILE A 112 24.39 -0.32 -7.91
N LEU A 113 24.89 -0.08 -9.12
CA LEU A 113 24.35 0.94 -10.01
C LEU A 113 22.96 0.57 -10.56
N VAL A 114 22.76 -0.71 -10.90
CA VAL A 114 21.55 -1.20 -11.58
C VAL A 114 20.48 -1.71 -10.60
N SER A 115 20.85 -2.34 -9.49
CA SER A 115 19.89 -2.90 -8.51
C SER A 115 18.84 -1.91 -7.96
N PRO A 116 19.14 -0.62 -7.73
CA PRO A 116 18.17 0.33 -7.21
C PRO A 116 17.04 0.58 -8.21
N TRP A 117 17.30 0.47 -9.51
CA TRP A 117 16.29 0.62 -10.56
C TRP A 117 15.28 -0.53 -10.58
N PHE A 118 15.72 -1.74 -10.24
CA PHE A 118 14.81 -2.88 -10.09
C PHE A 118 13.89 -2.69 -8.87
N LEU A 119 14.43 -2.22 -7.74
CA LEU A 119 13.64 -1.90 -6.55
C LEU A 119 12.70 -0.73 -6.80
N TYR A 120 13.16 0.30 -7.49
CA TYR A 120 12.34 1.43 -7.93
C TYR A 120 11.17 0.96 -8.79
N ARG A 121 11.41 0.14 -9.83
CA ARG A 121 10.35 -0.40 -10.69
C ARG A 121 9.32 -1.20 -9.89
N TYR A 122 9.77 -1.99 -8.92
CA TYR A 122 8.88 -2.74 -8.04
C TYR A 122 8.03 -1.82 -7.14
N ARG A 123 8.67 -0.84 -6.48
CA ARG A 123 7.98 0.14 -5.62
C ARG A 123 7.04 1.03 -6.40
N TRP A 124 7.44 1.49 -7.58
CA TRP A 124 6.62 2.25 -8.52
C TRP A 124 5.35 1.48 -8.88
N LYS A 125 5.49 0.22 -9.28
CA LYS A 125 4.34 -0.61 -9.62
C LYS A 125 3.40 -0.80 -8.43
N LYS A 126 3.97 -1.06 -7.24
CA LYS A 126 3.19 -1.19 -6.01
C LYS A 126 2.45 0.11 -5.65
N ASN A 127 3.11 1.26 -5.76
CA ASN A 127 2.50 2.56 -5.51
C ASN A 127 1.40 2.84 -6.56
N ALA A 128 1.65 2.59 -7.84
CA ALA A 128 0.64 2.76 -8.88
C ALA A 128 -0.59 1.86 -8.66
N GLU A 129 -0.40 0.62 -8.21
CA GLU A 129 -1.50 -0.29 -7.87
C GLU A 129 -2.29 0.15 -6.63
N GLU A 130 -1.68 0.88 -5.69
CA GLU A 130 -2.35 1.45 -4.50
C GLU A 130 -3.27 2.64 -4.87
N PHE A 131 -2.87 3.45 -5.85
CA PHE A 131 -3.61 4.65 -6.27
C PHE A 131 -4.58 4.41 -7.44
N LEU A 132 -4.23 3.49 -8.35
CA LEU A 132 -5.03 3.10 -9.51
C LEU A 132 -5.06 1.56 -9.57
N PRO A 133 -5.90 0.91 -8.75
CA PRO A 133 -6.02 -0.54 -8.80
C PRO A 133 -6.40 -0.98 -10.22
N SER A 134 -5.54 -1.82 -10.80
CA SER A 134 -5.70 -2.26 -12.18
C SER A 134 -7.00 -3.07 -12.31
N GLU A 135 -7.95 -2.61 -13.15
CA GLU A 135 -9.23 -3.28 -13.44
C GLU A 135 -9.10 -4.77 -13.85
N LYS A 136 -7.90 -5.21 -14.24
CA LYS A 136 -7.63 -6.56 -14.78
C LYS A 136 -7.15 -7.56 -13.73
N GLY A 137 -6.86 -7.13 -12.51
CA GLY A 137 -6.52 -8.02 -11.40
C GLY A 137 -7.75 -8.23 -10.53
N VAL A 138 -7.90 -9.44 -9.97
CA VAL A 138 -8.92 -9.74 -8.95
C VAL A 138 -9.03 -8.54 -7.99
N PRO A 139 -10.21 -7.90 -7.86
CA PRO A 139 -10.36 -6.73 -7.01
C PRO A 139 -9.76 -7.08 -5.65
N ASN A 140 -8.81 -6.28 -5.18
CA ASN A 140 -8.32 -6.48 -3.85
C ASN A 140 -9.55 -6.36 -2.95
N PRO A 141 -9.89 -7.31 -2.06
CA PRO A 141 -11.02 -7.19 -1.14
C PRO A 141 -10.90 -5.99 -0.16
N THR A 142 -9.90 -5.13 -0.38
CA THR A 142 -9.63 -3.87 0.32
C THR A 142 -9.89 -2.63 -0.56
N ASP A 143 -10.13 -2.80 -1.87
CA ASP A 143 -10.58 -1.74 -2.78
C ASP A 143 -12.06 -1.46 -2.55
N GLU A 144 -12.37 -0.99 -1.35
CA GLU A 144 -13.69 -0.55 -0.99
C GLU A 144 -13.82 0.94 -1.30
N ALA A 145 -14.98 1.36 -1.83
CA ALA A 145 -15.28 2.78 -2.04
C ALA A 145 -15.22 3.60 -0.73
N ILE A 146 -15.24 2.91 0.41
CA ILE A 146 -15.10 3.45 1.75
C ILE A 146 -13.62 3.57 2.10
N ARG A 147 -13.16 4.80 2.36
CA ARG A 147 -11.79 5.07 2.82
C ARG A 147 -11.53 4.39 4.16
N LYS A 148 -10.64 3.39 4.15
CA LYS A 148 -10.15 2.64 5.32
C LYS A 148 -9.72 3.52 6.49
N GLU A 149 -9.20 4.71 6.21
CA GLU A 149 -8.74 5.68 7.21
C GLU A 149 -9.84 6.09 8.20
N TRP A 150 -11.07 6.29 7.72
CA TRP A 150 -12.20 6.69 8.56
C TRP A 150 -12.59 5.59 9.55
N GLU A 151 -12.49 4.34 9.12
CA GLU A 151 -12.77 3.18 9.96
C GLU A 151 -11.70 2.99 11.03
N ILE A 152 -10.44 3.24 10.70
CA ILE A 152 -9.34 3.21 11.67
C ILE A 152 -9.52 4.34 12.71
N ILE A 153 -9.86 5.56 12.27
CA ILE A 153 -10.10 6.70 13.15
C ILE A 153 -11.28 6.41 14.09
N TYR A 154 -12.38 5.87 13.56
CA TYR A 154 -13.57 5.52 14.35
C TYR A 154 -13.22 4.51 15.46
N VAL A 155 -12.50 3.44 15.11
CA VAL A 155 -12.06 2.42 16.08
C VAL A 155 -11.10 3.03 17.11
N GLY A 156 -10.18 3.91 16.69
CA GLY A 156 -9.26 4.61 17.57
C GLY A 156 -9.99 5.48 18.59
N ALA A 157 -10.93 6.31 18.13
CA ALA A 157 -11.75 7.15 19.00
C ALA A 157 -12.58 6.33 19.99
N MET A 158 -13.14 5.21 19.53
CA MET A 158 -13.95 4.32 20.34
C MET A 158 -13.13 3.61 21.44
N ARG A 159 -11.92 3.12 21.10
CA ARG A 159 -10.96 2.58 22.07
C ARG A 159 -10.54 3.61 23.11
N GLN A 160 -10.36 4.86 22.70
CA GLN A 160 -10.02 5.95 23.62
C GLN A 160 -11.17 6.21 24.61
N GLN A 161 -12.41 6.31 24.12
CA GLN A 161 -13.59 6.46 24.98
C GLN A 161 -13.74 5.31 25.97
N GLN A 162 -13.49 4.06 25.54
CA GLN A 162 -13.53 2.90 26.44
C GLN A 162 -12.46 2.97 27.53
N ARG A 163 -11.25 3.45 27.21
CA ARG A 163 -10.18 3.65 28.18
C ARG A 163 -10.53 4.74 29.19
N ASP A 164 -11.04 5.86 28.70
CA ASP A 164 -11.43 7.00 29.54
C ASP A 164 -12.58 6.61 30.49
N ALA A 165 -13.56 5.84 30.00
CA ALA A 165 -14.66 5.29 30.80
C ALA A 165 -14.23 4.21 31.80
N ALA A 166 -13.17 3.44 31.50
CA ALA A 166 -12.61 2.46 32.44
C ALA A 166 -11.70 3.11 33.50
N SER A 167 -11.25 4.34 33.27
CA SER A 167 -10.45 5.15 34.20
C SER A 167 -11.27 6.09 35.10
N SER A 168 -12.59 6.17 34.87
CA SER A 168 -13.56 6.94 35.66
C SER A 168 -14.32 6.03 36.62
#